data_AF-A0A497G9A2-F1
#
_entry.id   AF-A0A497G9A2-F1
#
_cell.length_a   1.000
_cell.length_b   1.000
_cell.length_c   1.000
_cell.angle_alpha   90.00
_cell.angle_beta   90.00
_cell.angle_gamma   90.00
#
_symmetry.space_group_name_H-M   'P 1'
#
loop_
_entity.id
_entity.type
_entity.pdbx_description
1 polymer ?
#
loop_
_entity_poly.entity_id
_entity_poly.type
_entity_poly.pdbx_seq_one_letter_code
_entity_poly.pdbx_strand_id
1 'polypeptide(L)'
;MAGQKYILTDENDYVVFTPMIEHSKMARVLRGNVVGAGFCHISSTTDEDGNLCPDVKCYGLSVSLNVESREQDGSIISREMVKWERGF
;
A
#
# COMPACT_ATOMS: atom_id res chain seq x y z
N MET A 1 -11.36 -13.19 -5.97
CA MET A 1 -11.68 -11.74 -5.94
C MET A 1 -10.41 -10.99 -6.30
N ALA A 2 -10.45 -10.02 -7.21
CA ALA A 2 -9.26 -9.24 -7.55
C ALA A 2 -8.91 -8.32 -6.37
N GLY A 3 -7.75 -8.54 -5.73
CA GLY A 3 -7.25 -7.66 -4.67
C GLY A 3 -6.98 -6.25 -5.22
N GLN A 4 -7.07 -5.23 -4.38
CA GLN A 4 -6.68 -3.87 -4.74
C GLN A 4 -5.19 -3.86 -5.12
N LYS A 5 -4.77 -2.87 -5.90
CA LYS A 5 -3.35 -2.67 -6.22
C LYS A 5 -2.77 -1.59 -5.34
N TYR A 6 -1.48 -1.69 -5.06
CA TYR A 6 -0.75 -0.64 -4.35
C TYR A 6 0.60 -0.33 -4.98
N ILE A 7 1.11 0.86 -4.70
CA ILE A 7 2.51 1.28 -4.89
C ILE A 7 2.98 1.95 -3.60
N LEU A 8 4.24 1.72 -3.22
CA LEU A 8 4.93 2.36 -2.12
C LEU A 8 6.30 2.87 -2.60
N THR A 9 6.65 4.09 -2.21
CA THR A 9 7.94 4.71 -2.55
C THR A 9 8.89 4.76 -1.35
N ASP A 10 10.17 5.04 -1.62
CA ASP A 10 11.22 5.22 -0.60
C ASP A 10 10.96 6.42 0.33
N GLU A 11 10.13 7.37 -0.08
CA GLU A 11 9.68 8.50 0.74
C GLU A 11 8.46 8.16 1.63
N ASN A 12 8.04 6.88 1.67
CA ASN A 12 6.79 6.41 2.29
C ASN A 12 5.51 7.00 1.66
N ASP A 13 5.58 7.58 0.45
CA ASP A 13 4.41 7.93 -0.33
C ASP A 13 3.78 6.63 -0.88
N TYR A 14 2.45 6.54 -0.84
CA TYR A 14 1.75 5.35 -1.26
C TYR A 14 0.40 5.66 -1.92
N VAL A 15 -0.04 4.74 -2.77
CA VAL A 15 -1.38 4.79 -3.35
C VAL A 15 -1.97 3.39 -3.38
N VAL A 16 -3.23 3.28 -2.99
CA VAL A 16 -4.06 2.08 -3.19
C VAL A 16 -5.13 2.39 -4.22
N PHE A 17 -5.29 1.54 -5.22
CA PHE A 17 -6.15 1.81 -6.36
C PHE A 17 -6.77 0.54 -6.95
N THR A 18 -7.72 0.74 -7.87
CA THR A 18 -8.49 -0.36 -8.44
C THR A 18 -7.64 -1.26 -9.35
N PRO A 19 -7.99 -2.53 -9.51
CA PRO A 19 -7.24 -3.46 -10.36
C PRO A 19 -7.21 -3.07 -11.85
N MET A 20 -8.12 -2.18 -12.29
CA MET A 20 -8.25 -1.77 -13.69
C MET A 20 -7.10 -0.87 -14.16
N ILE A 21 -6.38 -0.23 -13.24
CA ILE A 21 -5.27 0.68 -13.56
C ILE A 21 -3.94 -0.09 -13.45
N GLU A 22 -2.98 0.24 -14.31
CA GLU A 22 -1.62 -0.33 -14.27
C GLU A 22 -0.73 0.40 -13.27
N HIS A 23 0.19 -0.30 -12.62
CA HIS A 23 1.13 0.32 -11.67
C HIS A 23 2.01 1.38 -12.34
N SER A 24 2.46 1.13 -13.57
CA SER A 24 3.27 2.08 -14.33
C SER A 24 2.59 3.43 -14.58
N LYS A 25 1.25 3.46 -14.66
CA LYS A 25 0.49 4.70 -14.82
C LYS A 25 0.39 5.47 -13.51
N MET A 26 0.20 4.77 -12.39
CA MET A 26 0.13 5.40 -11.06
C MET A 26 1.50 5.81 -10.52
N ALA A 27 2.57 5.08 -10.83
CA ALA A 27 3.92 5.44 -10.41
C ALA A 27 4.33 6.85 -10.89
N ARG A 28 3.82 7.29 -12.06
CA ARG A 28 4.13 8.62 -12.63
C ARG A 28 3.60 9.80 -11.81
N VAL A 29 2.65 9.58 -10.91
CA VAL A 29 2.06 10.64 -10.10
C VAL A 29 2.62 10.68 -8.67
N LEU A 30 3.41 9.69 -8.28
CA LEU A 30 4.03 9.60 -6.95
C LEU A 30 5.40 10.25 -6.93
N ARG A 31 5.82 10.70 -5.74
CA ARG A 31 7.18 11.18 -5.49
C ARG A 31 8.06 10.07 -4.94
N GLY A 32 9.35 10.12 -5.26
CA GLY A 32 10.33 9.12 -4.86
C GLY A 32 10.44 7.93 -5.81
N ASN A 33 11.29 6.98 -5.45
CA ASN A 33 11.50 5.74 -6.20
C ASN A 33 10.53 4.67 -5.72
N VAL A 34 9.93 3.92 -6.65
CA VAL A 34 9.06 2.80 -6.29
C VAL A 34 9.91 1.68 -5.68
N VAL A 35 9.61 1.34 -4.43
CA VAL A 35 10.30 0.30 -3.66
C VAL A 35 9.42 -0.90 -3.34
N GLY A 36 8.11 -0.77 -3.50
CA GLY A 36 7.13 -1.84 -3.33
C GLY A 36 5.93 -1.66 -4.24
N ALA A 37 5.50 -2.72 -4.91
CA ALA A 37 4.32 -2.67 -5.77
C ALA A 37 3.73 -4.07 -5.96
N GLY A 38 2.41 -4.15 -5.96
CA GLY A 38 1.72 -5.43 -6.13
C GLY A 38 0.23 -5.30 -5.87
N PHE A 39 -0.32 -6.33 -5.25
CA PHE A 39 -1.69 -6.36 -4.77
C PHE A 39 -1.70 -6.20 -3.26
N CYS A 40 -2.80 -5.69 -2.72
CA CYS A 40 -3.03 -5.64 -1.29
C CYS A 40 -4.44 -6.11 -0.94
N HIS A 41 -4.57 -6.52 0.31
CA HIS A 41 -5.81 -6.77 0.99
C HIS A 41 -5.88 -5.85 2.21
N ILE A 42 -6.94 -5.05 2.29
CA ILE A 42 -7.21 -4.18 3.44
C ILE A 42 -8.29 -4.84 4.28
N SER A 43 -7.94 -5.12 5.53
CA SER A 43 -8.85 -5.58 6.57
C SER A 43 -8.85 -4.60 7.73
N SER A 44 -9.75 -4.79 8.70
CA SER A 44 -9.73 -4.06 9.95
C SER A 44 -9.23 -4.96 11.07
N THR A 45 -8.40 -4.41 11.93
CA THR A 45 -7.95 -5.02 13.19
C THR A 45 -8.25 -4.05 14.35
N THR A 46 -8.03 -4.50 15.58
CA THR A 46 -8.17 -3.67 16.77
C THR A 46 -6.79 -3.48 17.40
N ASP A 47 -6.43 -2.23 17.71
CA ASP A 47 -5.20 -1.94 18.45
C ASP A 47 -5.34 -2.29 19.95
N GLU A 48 -4.25 -2.14 20.72
CA GLU A 48 -4.23 -2.44 22.15
C GLU A 48 -5.19 -1.56 22.97
N ASP A 49 -5.52 -0.38 22.46
CA ASP A 49 -6.44 0.59 23.06
C ASP A 49 -7.92 0.35 22.67
N GLY A 50 -8.19 -0.67 21.86
CA GLY A 50 -9.55 -1.01 21.41
C GLY A 50 -10.03 -0.24 20.18
N ASN A 51 -9.17 0.55 19.52
CA ASN A 51 -9.53 1.31 18.33
C ASN A 51 -9.46 0.44 17.08
N LEU A 52 -10.43 0.64 16.19
CA LEU A 52 -10.41 0.03 14.86
C LEU A 52 -9.26 0.65 14.03
N CYS A 53 -8.36 -0.19 13.55
CA CYS A 53 -7.22 0.21 12.73
C CYS A 53 -7.18 -0.60 11.42
N PRO A 54 -6.71 -0.03 10.31
CA PRO A 54 -6.47 -0.79 9.09
C PRO A 54 -5.32 -1.79 9.26
N ASP A 55 -5.52 -3.03 8.80
CA ASP A 55 -4.48 -4.05 8.61
C ASP A 55 -4.35 -4.35 7.11
N VAL A 56 -3.23 -3.91 6.53
CA VAL A 56 -2.94 -4.06 5.11
C VAL A 56 -1.93 -5.17 4.89
N LYS A 57 -2.28 -6.14 4.03
CA LYS A 57 -1.38 -7.21 3.60
C LYS A 57 -1.06 -7.08 2.12
N CYS A 58 0.23 -6.92 1.80
CA CYS A 58 0.73 -6.74 0.45
C CYS A 58 1.35 -8.03 -0.09
N TYR A 59 1.14 -8.31 -1.39
CA TYR A 59 1.67 -9.51 -2.04
C TYR A 59 1.81 -9.34 -3.57
N GLY A 60 2.60 -10.24 -4.16
CA GLY A 60 2.75 -10.37 -5.61
C GLY A 60 3.82 -9.48 -6.23
N LEU A 61 3.98 -9.63 -7.55
CA LEU A 61 4.97 -8.92 -8.36
C LEU A 61 4.27 -7.94 -9.31
N SER A 62 4.70 -6.69 -9.34
CA SER A 62 4.29 -5.75 -10.39
C SER A 62 5.12 -5.98 -11.66
N VAL A 63 4.56 -6.70 -12.62
CA VAL A 63 5.21 -6.97 -13.92
C VAL A 63 5.55 -5.66 -14.66
N SER A 64 4.65 -4.66 -14.59
CA SER A 64 4.83 -3.39 -15.29
C SER A 64 5.94 -2.49 -14.73
N LEU A 65 6.34 -2.71 -13.48
CA LEU A 65 7.42 -1.96 -12.83
C LEU A 65 8.65 -2.82 -12.54
N ASN A 66 8.53 -4.14 -12.70
CA ASN A 66 9.52 -5.12 -12.26
C ASN A 66 9.93 -4.93 -10.79
N VAL A 67 8.93 -4.67 -9.93
CA VAL A 67 9.08 -4.47 -8.49
C VAL A 67 8.18 -5.47 -7.76
N GLU A 68 8.74 -6.16 -6.76
CA GLU A 68 8.03 -7.14 -5.94
C GLU A 68 7.50 -6.50 -4.66
N SER A 69 6.37 -7.00 -4.18
CA SER A 69 5.85 -6.68 -2.87
C SER A 69 6.79 -7.18 -1.77
N ARG A 70 7.08 -6.33 -0.80
CA ARG A 70 7.89 -6.70 0.37
C ARG A 70 6.98 -6.98 1.56
N GLU A 71 7.42 -7.85 2.45
CA GLU A 71 6.66 -8.24 3.65
C GLU A 71 6.29 -7.02 4.52
N GLN A 72 7.19 -6.06 4.62
CA GLN A 72 7.04 -4.83 5.40
C GLN A 72 6.12 -3.76 4.76
N ASP A 73 5.77 -3.87 3.48
CA ASP A 73 5.01 -2.83 2.78
C ASP A 73 3.63 -2.64 3.42
N GLY A 74 2.99 -3.74 3.83
CA GLY A 74 1.69 -3.71 4.48
C GLY A 74 1.70 -2.95 5.80
N SER A 75 2.72 -3.19 6.63
CA SER A 75 2.90 -2.50 7.91
C SER A 75 3.16 -1.01 7.73
N ILE A 76 3.94 -0.61 6.71
CA ILE A 76 4.19 0.80 6.40
C ILE A 76 2.88 1.49 6.01
N ILE A 77 2.13 0.91 5.06
CA ILE A 77 0.87 1.48 4.59
C ILE A 77 -0.16 1.58 5.71
N SER A 78 -0.29 0.53 6.52
CA SER A 78 -1.20 0.51 7.68
C SER A 78 -0.90 1.66 8.65
N ARG A 79 0.38 1.88 8.96
CA ARG A 79 0.82 2.98 9.83
C ARG A 79 0.53 4.35 9.24
N GLU A 80 0.79 4.56 7.95
CA GLU A 80 0.54 5.85 7.30
C GLU A 80 -0.96 6.15 7.17
N MET A 81 -1.82 5.14 6.96
CA MET A 81 -3.28 5.31 7.01
C MET A 81 -3.74 5.81 8.38
N VAL A 82 -3.25 5.21 9.47
CA VAL A 82 -3.59 5.62 10.84
C VAL A 82 -3.12 7.05 11.14
N LYS A 83 -1.92 7.44 10.69
CA LYS A 83 -1.42 8.82 10.86
C LYS A 83 -2.35 9.83 10.19
N TRP A 84 -2.80 9.52 8.97
CA TRP A 84 -3.68 10.39 8.20
C TRP A 84 -5.05 10.58 8.89
N GLU A 85 -5.64 9.51 9.43
CA GLU A 85 -6.89 9.60 10.20
C GLU A 85 -6.74 10.42 11.48
N ARG A 86 -5.56 10.36 12.11
CA ARG A 86 -5.26 11.07 13.36
C ARG A 86 -4.78 12.52 13.15
N GLY A 87 -4.63 12.99 11.90
CA GLY A 87 -4.34 14.38 11.57
C GLY A 87 -2.91 14.86 11.87
N PHE A 88 -1.93 13.95 11.82
CA PHE A 88 -0.51 14.26 12.00
C PHE A 88 0.24 14.44 10.69
#